data_AF-A0A5Y9DI98-F1
#
_entry.id   AF-A0A5Y9DI98-F1
#
_cell.length_a   1.000
_cell.length_b   1.000
_cell.length_c   1.000
_cell.angle_alpha   90.00
_cell.angle_beta   90.00
_cell.angle_gamma   90.00
#
_symmetry.space_group_name_H-M   'P 1'
#
loop_
_entity.id
_entity.type
_entity.pdbx_description
1 polymer ?
#
loop_
_entity_poly.entity_id
_entity_poly.type
_entity_poly.pdbx_seq_one_letter_code
_entity_poly.pdbx_strand_id
1 'polypeptide(L)' 'MSKYKAMLTKGEHYVLLPQNILFKKDIPVDINEEIVNILQDAEEFLVTEETSEVKKAKKSSKD' A
#
# COMPACT_ATOMS: atom_id res chain seq x y z
N MET A 1 8.41 -5.73 12.31
CA MET A 1 8.89 -5.22 11.00
C MET A 1 7.66 -5.08 10.12
N SER A 2 7.33 -3.86 9.70
CA SER A 2 6.23 -3.60 8.77
C SER A 2 6.57 -4.19 7.40
N LYS A 3 5.64 -4.92 6.79
CA LYS A 3 5.83 -5.58 5.48
C LYS A 3 5.05 -4.89 4.36
N TYR A 4 4.15 -3.99 4.73
CA TYR A 4 3.17 -3.38 3.84
C TYR A 4 3.26 -1.86 3.94
N LYS A 5 2.99 -1.21 2.82
CA LYS A 5 2.85 0.25 2.73
C LYS A 5 1.49 0.55 2.14
N ALA A 6 0.79 1.51 2.71
CA ALA A 6 -0.45 2.03 2.16
C ALA A 6 -0.32 3.51 1.84
N MET A 7 -0.89 3.92 0.71
CA MET A 7 -0.89 5.28 0.23
C MET A 7 -2.33 5.73 -0.05
N LEU A 8 -2.70 6.91 0.43
CA LEU A 8 -3.98 7.51 0.11
C LEU A 8 -3.95 8.08 -1.31
N THR A 9 -4.81 7.58 -2.19
CA THR A 9 -4.90 8.00 -3.59
C THR A 9 -6.06 8.96 -3.85
N LYS A 10 -7.11 8.91 -3.00
CA LYS A 10 -8.28 9.77 -3.06
C LYS A 10 -8.46 10.52 -1.74
N GLY A 11 -8.85 11.80 -1.82
CA GLY A 11 -8.92 12.68 -0.64
C GLY A 11 -7.59 13.39 -0.34
N GLU A 12 -7.58 14.27 0.65
CA GLU A 12 -6.37 15.02 1.05
C GLU A 12 -5.68 14.39 2.28
N HIS A 13 -6.48 13.97 3.27
CA HIS A 13 -6.01 13.34 4.49
C HIS A 13 -7.06 12.36 5.01
N TYR A 14 -6.62 11.27 5.63
CA TYR A 14 -7.47 10.27 6.26
C TYR A 14 -6.85 9.83 7.58
N VAL A 15 -7.64 9.76 8.64
CA VAL A 15 -7.19 9.28 9.95
C VAL A 15 -7.86 7.94 10.25
N LEU A 16 -7.05 6.89 10.35
CA LEU A 16 -7.53 5.57 10.70
C LEU A 16 -7.59 5.41 12.21
N LEU A 17 -8.80 5.24 12.74
CA LEU A 17 -9.08 4.99 14.15
C LEU A 17 -9.46 3.53 14.38
N PRO A 18 -9.14 2.93 15.55
CA PRO A 18 -8.51 3.54 16.74
C PRO A 18 -6.97 3.66 16.68
N GLN A 19 -6.32 3.16 15.63
CA GLN A 19 -4.85 3.09 15.54
C GLN A 19 -4.18 4.48 15.43
N ASN A 20 -4.97 5.53 15.21
CA ASN A 20 -4.54 6.93 15.12
C ASN A 20 -3.43 7.14 14.07
N ILE A 21 -3.59 6.49 12.91
CA ILE A 21 -2.65 6.59 11.79
C ILE A 21 -3.16 7.66 10.82
N LEU A 22 -2.33 8.66 10.54
CA LEU A 22 -2.64 9.69 9.55
C LEU A 22 -2.06 9.31 8.19
N PHE A 23 -2.94 9.13 7.21
CA PHE A 23 -2.59 9.00 5.81
C PHE A 23 -2.75 10.35 5.12
N LYS A 24 -1.72 10.73 4.37
CA LYS A 24 -1.73 11.93 3.52
C LYS A 24 -1.75 11.49 2.07
N LYS A 25 -2.40 12.27 1.22
CA LYS A 25 -2.47 12.00 -0.21
C LYS A 25 -1.07 11.84 -0.81
N ASP A 26 -0.88 10.81 -1.61
CA ASP A 26 0.39 10.51 -2.31
C ASP A 26 1.59 10.27 -1.38
N ILE A 27 1.36 9.99 -0.08
CA ILE A 27 2.41 9.65 0.88
C ILE A 27 2.25 8.19 1.33
N PRO A 28 3.22 7.30 1.04
CA PRO A 28 3.20 5.94 1.53
C PRO A 28 3.51 5.90 3.03
N VAL A 29 2.70 5.14 3.77
CA VAL A 29 2.83 4.93 5.22
C VAL A 29 3.02 3.43 5.47
N ASP A 30 4.02 3.10 6.28
CA ASP A 30 4.24 1.73 6.73
C ASP A 30 3.12 1.25 7.65
N ILE A 31 2.55 0.11 7.29
CA ILE A 31 1.40 -0.48 7.98
C ILE A 31 1.63 -1.97 8.26
N ASN A 32 0.84 -2.51 9.17
CA ASN A 32 0.84 -3.94 9.49
C ASN A 32 -0.30 -4.66 8.75
N GLU A 33 -0.34 -5.99 8.87
CA GLU A 33 -1.36 -6.84 8.25
C GLU A 33 -2.79 -6.54 8.75
N GLU A 34 -2.95 -6.11 10.01
CA GLU A 34 -4.25 -5.69 10.55
C GLU A 34 -4.80 -4.50 9.77
N ILE A 35 -3.98 -3.47 9.54
CA ILE A 35 -4.37 -2.30 8.75
C ILE A 35 -4.62 -2.69 7.28
N VAL A 36 -3.86 -3.62 6.70
CA VAL A 36 -4.11 -4.11 5.34
C VAL A 36 -5.53 -4.66 5.23
N ASN A 37 -5.96 -5.48 6.18
CA ASN A 37 -7.31 -6.05 6.19
C ASN A 37 -8.41 -4.97 6.32
N ILE A 38 -8.10 -3.82 6.94
CA ILE A 38 -9.05 -2.70 7.03
C ILE A 38 -9.07 -1.89 5.72
N LEU A 39 -7.90 -1.69 5.10
CA LEU A 39 -7.76 -0.86 3.91
C LEU A 39 -8.01 -1.61 2.59
N GLN A 40 -8.01 -2.95 2.58
CA GLN A 40 -8.21 -3.76 1.36
C GLN A 40 -9.57 -3.51 0.70
N ASP A 41 -10.59 -3.18 1.50
CA ASP A 41 -11.94 -2.87 1.03
C ASP A 41 -12.12 -1.38 0.69
N ALA A 42 -11.11 -0.54 0.97
CA ALA A 42 -11.18 0.90 0.76
C ALA A 42 -10.57 1.28 -0.60
N GLU A 43 -11.42 1.62 -1.57
CA GLU A 43 -11.04 2.03 -2.93
C GLU A 43 -10.20 3.32 -3.03
N GLU A 44 -9.97 3.98 -1.90
CA GLU A 44 -9.21 5.21 -1.76
C GLU A 44 -7.75 4.95 -1.37
N PHE A 45 -7.40 3.71 -0.98
CA PHE A 45 -6.06 3.32 -0.59
C PHE A 45 -5.40 2.40 -1.62
N LEU A 46 -4.12 2.63 -1.86
CA LEU A 46 -3.24 1.70 -2.58
C LEU A 46 -2.33 1.00 -1.57
N VAL A 47 -2.52 -0.30 -1.40
CA VAL A 47 -1.68 -1.13 -0.54
C VAL A 47 -0.63 -1.85 -1.39
N THR A 48 0.64 -1.72 -1.04
CA THR A 48 1.77 -2.40 -1.67
C THR A 48 2.52 -3.24 -0.64
N GLU A 49 2.83 -4.48 -1.00
CA GLU A 49 3.66 -5.38 -0.19
C GLU A 49 5.13 -5.25 -0.61
N GLU A 50 6.03 -4.97 0.34
CA GLU A 50 7.47 -4.79 0.05
C GLU A 50 8.17 -6.10 -0.36
N THR A 51 7.53 -7.26 -0.15
CA THR A 51 8.09 -8.58 -0.50
C THR A 51 7.97 -8.99 -1.97
N SER A 52 7.42 -8.15 -2.85
CA SER A 52 7.39 -8.46 -4.28
C SER A 52 8.65 -8.01 -5.00
N GLU A 53 9.69 -8.83 -4.83
CA GLU A 53 10.77 -9.00 -5.80
C GLU A 53 10.18 -9.08 -7.22
N VAL A 54 10.64 -8.19 -8.08
CA VAL A 54 10.28 -8.07 -9.50
C VAL A 54 10.51 -9.41 -10.20
N LYS A 55 9.46 -10.22 -10.37
CA LYS A 55 9.47 -11.34 -11.32
C LYS A 55 8.52 -11.06 -12.47
N LYS A 56 9.07 -10.43 -13.51
CA LYS A 56 9.00 -10.91 -14.91
C LYS A 56 9.86 -10.05 -15.84
N ALA A 57 11.18 -10.13 -15.68
CA ALA A 57 12.07 -10.00 -16.83
C ALA A 57 12.08 -11.35 -17.56
N LYS A 58 11.20 -11.55 -18.56
CA LYS A 58 11.44 -12.54 -19.61
C LYS A 58 11.58 -11.77 -20.92
N LYS A 59 12.86 -11.54 -21.24
CA LYS A 59 13.42 -11.22 -22.56
C LYS A 59 12.53 -11.78 -23.66
N SER A 60 12.04 -10.89 -24.51
CA SER A 60 11.69 -11.18 -25.89
C SER A 60 12.92 -11.77 -26.56
N SER A 61 12.96 -13.09 -26.75
CA SER A 61 13.86 -13.71 -27.74
C SER A 61 13.12 -13.67 -29.08
N LYS A 62 13.51 -12.71 -29.89
CA LYS A 62 13.24 -12.62 -31.33
C LYS A 62 14.63 -12.68 -31.99
N ASP A 63 14.75 -13.57 -32.97
CA ASP A 63 15.94 -13.98 -33.73
C ASP A 63 16.90 -14.98 -33.05
#